data_AF-A0A1Q3VPE8-F1
#
_entry.id   AF-A0A1Q3VPE8-F1
#
_cell.length_a   1.000
_cell.length_b   1.000
_cell.length_c   1.000
_cell.angle_alpha   90.00
_cell.angle_beta   90.00
_cell.angle_gamma   90.00
#
_symmetry.space_group_name_H-M   'P 1'
#
loop_
_entity.id
_entity.type
_entity.pdbx_description
1 polymer ?
#
loop_
_entity_poly.entity_id
_entity_poly.type
_entity_poly.pdbx_seq_one_letter_code
_entity_poly.pdbx_strand_id
1 'polypeptide(L)'
;MLEFLSELLVRSVFYCTGKTLLLIGSQGRWRGATLRSGKKIAFPAWSAYVGKAGGRRIVSVEGQAMFGAMFYVVLLIGFVARSSG
;
A
#
# COMPACT_ATOMS: atom_id res chain seq x y z
N MET A 1 -19.97 -14.04 -7.74
CA MET A 1 -19.91 -12.71 -8.39
C MET A 1 -19.85 -11.58 -7.35
N LEU A 2 -20.78 -11.56 -6.38
CA LEU A 2 -20.77 -10.55 -5.30
C LEU A 2 -19.48 -10.59 -4.45
N GLU A 3 -19.01 -11.79 -4.09
CA GLU A 3 -17.78 -11.98 -3.31
C GLU A 3 -16.51 -11.51 -4.04
N PHE A 4 -16.46 -11.72 -5.35
CA PHE A 4 -15.36 -11.23 -6.18
C PHE A 4 -15.33 -9.70 -6.23
N LEU A 5 -16.50 -9.06 -6.36
CA LEU A 5 -16.63 -7.61 -6.36
C LEU A 5 -16.24 -7.01 -5.00
N SER A 6 -16.67 -7.63 -3.90
CA SER A 6 -16.32 -7.15 -2.56
C SER A 6 -14.84 -7.31 -2.26
N GLU A 7 -14.23 -8.44 -2.63
CA GLU A 7 -12.78 -8.64 -2.48
C GLU A 7 -11.99 -7.62 -3.30
N LEU A 8 -12.42 -7.36 -4.53
CA LEU A 8 -11.76 -6.39 -5.43
C LEU A 8 -11.91 -4.95 -4.91
N LEU A 9 -13.06 -4.60 -4.35
CA LEU A 9 -13.30 -3.32 -3.69
C LEU A 9 -12.39 -3.13 -2.47
N VAL A 10 -12.33 -4.13 -1.58
CA VAL A 10 -11.50 -4.08 -0.37
C VAL A 10 -10.02 -3.93 -0.74
N ARG A 11 -9.52 -4.73 -1.70
CA ARG A 11 -8.15 -4.60 -2.20
C ARG A 11 -7.88 -3.22 -2.79
N SER A 12 -8.83 -2.67 -3.54
CA SER A 12 -8.70 -1.34 -4.14
C SER A 12 -8.65 -0.23 -3.10
N VAL A 13 -9.48 -0.30 -2.05
CA VAL A 13 -9.47 0.66 -0.93
C VAL A 13 -8.12 0.63 -0.21
N PHE A 14 -7.65 -0.55 0.20
CA PHE A 14 -6.35 -0.67 0.86
C PHE A 14 -5.19 -0.19 -0.01
N TYR A 15 -5.21 -0.55 -1.28
CA TYR A 15 -4.23 -0.09 -2.25
C TYR A 15 -4.20 1.45 -2.37
N CYS A 16 -5.36 2.08 -2.59
CA CYS A 16 -5.47 3.53 -2.72
C CYS A 16 -5.03 4.25 -1.44
N THR A 17 -5.45 3.76 -0.28
CA THR A 17 -5.06 4.33 1.02
C THR A 17 -3.56 4.24 1.23
N GLY A 18 -2.94 3.08 1.00
CA GLY A 18 -1.49 2.92 1.16
C GLY A 18 -0.69 3.74 0.16
N LYS A 19 -1.16 3.90 -1.08
CA LYS A 19 -0.54 4.80 -2.07
C LYS A 19 -0.55 6.25 -1.58
N THR A 20 -1.67 6.72 -1.06
CA THR A 20 -1.81 8.08 -0.51
C THR A 20 -0.88 8.29 0.69
N LEU A 21 -0.83 7.32 1.62
CA LEU A 21 0.06 7.37 2.77
C LEU A 21 1.54 7.43 2.36
N LEU A 22 1.95 6.67 1.35
CA LEU A 22 3.31 6.72 0.83
C LEU A 22 3.62 8.06 0.15
N LEU A 23 2.66 8.66 -0.55
CA LEU A 23 2.84 9.97 -1.17
C LEU A 23 3.01 11.08 -0.13
N ILE A 24 2.17 11.08 0.92
CA ILE A 24 2.18 12.11 1.96
C ILE A 24 3.35 11.90 2.93
N GLY A 25 3.53 10.67 3.43
CA GLY A 25 4.51 10.35 4.48
C GLY A 25 5.96 10.28 4.02
N SER A 26 6.22 10.11 2.71
CA SER A 26 7.60 9.93 2.23
C SER A 26 8.28 11.18 1.69
N GLN A 27 7.59 12.33 1.63
CA GLN A 27 8.10 13.56 1.02
C GLN A 27 8.72 13.32 -0.38
N GLY A 28 8.16 12.37 -1.15
CA GLY A 28 8.65 12.01 -2.48
C GLY A 28 9.83 11.03 -2.54
N ARG A 29 10.32 10.53 -1.39
CA ARG A 29 11.38 9.51 -1.30
C ARG A 29 10.88 8.10 -1.65
N TRP A 30 9.60 7.83 -1.45
CA TRP A 30 8.95 6.56 -1.77
C TRP A 30 7.87 6.79 -2.83
N ARG A 31 7.80 5.93 -3.84
CA ARG A 31 6.78 6.00 -4.89
C ARG A 31 6.12 4.64 -5.09
N GLY A 32 4.81 4.63 -5.33
CA GLY A 32 4.13 3.40 -5.75
C GLY A 32 4.62 2.95 -7.13
N ALA A 33 4.74 1.64 -7.34
CA ALA A 33 5.25 1.03 -8.58
C ALA A 33 4.36 1.24 -9.82
N THR A 34 3.23 1.94 -9.69
CA THR A 34 2.17 1.94 -10.69
C THR A 34 2.44 2.59 -12.06
N LEU A 35 3.57 3.24 -12.31
CA LEU A 35 3.72 4.06 -13.53
C LEU A 35 5.14 4.05 -14.11
N ARG A 36 5.58 2.91 -14.66
CA ARG A 36 6.47 2.95 -15.84
C ARG A 36 6.13 1.81 -16.80
N SER A 37 5.28 2.14 -17.76
CA SER A 37 4.86 1.37 -18.93
C SER A 37 6.04 0.98 -19.85
N GLY A 38 7.00 0.21 -19.35
CA GLY A 38 8.12 -0.23 -20.20
C GLY A 38 9.32 -0.87 -19.50
N LYS A 39 9.40 -0.84 -18.17
CA LYS A 39 10.43 -1.60 -17.44
C LYS A 39 9.77 -2.44 -16.36
N LYS A 40 9.74 -3.76 -16.56
CA LYS A 40 9.39 -4.73 -15.51
C LYS A 40 10.35 -4.50 -14.34
N ILE A 41 9.86 -3.88 -13.27
CA ILE A 41 10.62 -3.76 -12.03
C ILE A 41 10.54 -5.13 -11.36
N ALA A 42 11.65 -5.88 -11.37
CA ALA A 42 11.72 -7.15 -10.66
C ALA A 42 11.85 -6.87 -9.16
N PHE A 43 10.86 -7.28 -8.38
CA PHE A 43 10.93 -7.28 -6.93
C PHE A 43 11.51 -8.64 -6.48
N PRO A 44 12.65 -8.66 -5.77
CA PRO A 44 13.15 -9.88 -5.14
C PRO A 44 12.11 -10.47 -4.19
N ALA A 45 11.97 -11.80 -4.13
CA ALA A 45 10.98 -12.47 -3.28
C ALA A 45 11.10 -12.12 -1.78
N TRP A 46 12.33 -11.83 -1.32
CA TRP A 46 12.64 -11.39 0.04
C TRP A 46 12.37 -9.89 0.30
N SER A 47 12.10 -9.11 -0.75
CA SER A 47 11.75 -7.69 -0.70
C SER A 47 10.53 -7.38 -1.58
N ALA A 48 9.56 -8.31 -1.62
CA ALA A 48 8.39 -8.28 -2.51
C ALA A 48 7.56 -6.98 -2.42
N TYR A 49 7.75 -6.22 -1.34
CA TYR A 49 7.01 -5.00 -1.06
C TYR A 49 7.78 -3.72 -1.40
N VAL A 50 9.12 -3.74 -1.39
CA VAL A 50 9.95 -2.54 -1.56
C VAL A 50 11.17 -2.84 -2.43
N GLY A 51 11.33 -2.08 -3.51
CA GLY A 51 12.48 -2.12 -4.42
C GLY A 51 13.11 -0.75 -4.61
N LYS A 52 14.09 -0.67 -5.50
CA LYS A 52 14.67 0.60 -5.97
C LYS A 52 14.62 0.66 -7.48
N ALA A 53 14.16 1.78 -8.05
CA ALA A 53 14.42 2.08 -9.46
C ALA A 53 14.72 3.57 -9.65
N GLY A 54 15.71 3.88 -10.49
CA GLY A 54 16.12 5.27 -10.77
C GLY A 54 16.50 6.06 -9.51
N GLY A 55 17.17 5.42 -8.55
CA GLY A 55 17.60 6.06 -7.29
C GLY A 55 16.49 6.28 -6.25
N ARG A 56 15.24 5.92 -6.53
CA ARG A 56 14.10 6.09 -5.61
C ARG A 56 13.62 4.75 -5.07
N ARG A 57 13.12 4.72 -3.83
CA ARG A 57 12.46 3.54 -3.26
C ARG A 57 11.08 3.41 -3.89
N ILE A 58 10.77 2.22 -4.36
CA ILE A 58 9.50 1.93 -5.02
C ILE A 58 8.78 0.84 -4.23
N VAL A 59 7.48 1.03 -3.99
CA VAL A 59 6.66 0.07 -3.26
C VAL A 59 5.75 -0.66 -4.25
N SER A 60 5.69 -1.99 -4.18
CA SER A 60 4.81 -2.81 -5.02
C SER A 60 3.33 -2.52 -4.76
N VAL A 61 2.44 -3.10 -5.56
CA VAL A 61 0.99 -2.97 -5.38
C VAL A 61 0.56 -3.66 -4.08
N GLU A 62 1.11 -4.83 -3.82
CA GLU A 62 0.90 -5.60 -2.60
C GLU A 62 1.44 -4.85 -1.38
N GLY A 63 2.59 -4.18 -1.52
CA GLY A 63 3.18 -3.37 -0.44
C GLY A 63 2.32 -2.16 -0.13
N GLN A 64 1.78 -1.50 -1.16
CA GLN A 64 0.80 -0.42 -1.00
C GLN A 64 -0.46 -0.91 -0.28
N ALA A 65 -1.03 -2.04 -0.70
CA ALA A 65 -2.19 -2.61 -0.02
C ALA A 65 -1.90 -2.94 1.46
N MET A 66 -0.71 -3.47 1.76
CA MET A 66 -0.29 -3.76 3.14
C MET A 66 -0.17 -2.49 3.99
N PHE A 67 0.43 -1.42 3.47
CA PHE A 67 0.48 -0.12 4.16
C PHE A 67 -0.92 0.44 4.43
N GLY A 68 -1.84 0.32 3.47
CA GLY A 68 -3.23 0.72 3.66
C GLY A 68 -3.93 -0.12 4.74
N ALA A 69 -3.76 -1.44 4.72
CA ALA A 69 -4.31 -2.33 5.73
C ALA A 69 -3.79 -1.99 7.14
N MET A 70 -2.47 -1.76 7.30
CA MET A 70 -1.88 -1.37 8.58
C MET A 70 -2.48 -0.07 9.13
N PHE A 71 -2.74 0.91 8.27
CA PHE A 71 -3.40 2.15 8.68
C PHE A 71 -4.80 1.90 9.25
N TYR A 72 -5.61 1.06 8.60
CA TYR A 72 -6.93 0.70 9.11
C TYR A 72 -6.85 -0.12 10.41
N VAL A 73 -5.86 -0.99 10.58
CA VAL A 73 -5.62 -1.69 11.85
C VAL A 73 -5.33 -0.71 12.97
N VAL A 74 -4.46 0.28 12.75
CA VAL A 74 -4.14 1.32 13.75
C VAL A 74 -5.37 2.16 14.08
N LEU A 75 -6.15 2.57 13.07
CA LEU A 75 -7.41 3.29 13.29
C LEU A 75 -8.41 2.47 14.11
N LEU A 76 -8.53 1.18 13.83
CA LEU A 76 -9.42 0.29 14.56
C LEU A 76 -8.98 0.15 16.02
N ILE A 77 -7.69 -0.07 16.27
CA ILE A 77 -7.12 -0.12 17.63
C ILE A 77 -7.42 1.18 18.38
N GLY A 78 -7.18 2.34 17.75
CA GLY A 78 -7.47 3.64 18.35
C GLY A 78 -8.96 3.87 18.63
N PHE A 79 -9.83 3.43 17.73
CA PHE A 79 -11.28 3.49 17.91
C PHE A 79 -11.74 2.64 19.10
N VAL A 80 -11.28 1.39 19.17
CA VAL A 80 -11.59 0.46 20.28
C VAL A 80 -11.06 1.00 21.61
N ALA A 81 -9.83 1.53 21.64
CA ALA A 81 -9.26 2.14 22.83
C ALA A 81 -10.10 3.33 23.32
N ARG A 82 -10.63 4.15 22.40
CA ARG A 82 -11.51 5.28 22.73
C ARG A 82 -12.90 4.85 23.18
N SER A 83 -13.46 3.75 22.67
CA SER A 83 -14.77 3.27 23.08
C SER A 83 -14.77 2.57 24.45
N SER A 84 -13.59 2.28 25.00
CA SER A 84 -13.41 1.50 26.23
C SER A 84 -13.06 2.34 27.47
N GLY A 85 -12.94 3.67 27.33
CA GLY A 85 -12.59 4.60 28.41
C GLY A 85 -13.61 5.73 28.51
#